data_AF-A0A8S3HLH7-F1
#
_entry.id   AF-A0A8S3HLH7-F1
#
_cell.length_a   1.000
_cell.length_b   1.000
_cell.length_c   1.000
_cell.angle_alpha   90.00
_cell.angle_beta   90.00
_cell.angle_gamma   90.00
#
_symmetry.space_group_name_H-M   'P 1'
#
loop_
_entity.id
_entity.type
_entity.pdbx_description
1 polymer ?
#
loop_
_entity_poly.entity_id
_entity_poly.type
_entity_poly.pdbx_seq_one_letter_code
_entity_poly.pdbx_strand_id
1 'polypeptide(L)'
;MWKNAVESLITRRNKFRDNIYTNLGTQVLCAGDYQADYNSSDGRLPKPVHPVSYKSIAFPWHGLYSMRDGFTPNDFFISLHSPLRGAGHEANDVNKIMLEAFGRYMLVANAGEGSVWGSSWVQNTVQVDDRPQAKVNHPRHGAWTNPQSGLWHVGESFDMAETNYTYGYGPQESPLPPAVITSVAHKRKVIHLKNLKIALVVDKMETSDDKTHKYTQIWHFHKDFPDTNVTINSNTKIIATNQSDTANICMLQASQEPLNYSKYYGESYTGPIPAHINCIKTDGTSFRGWFNNADGYGYQNNIYPAVDVYTTFTGMGRQKIITALVPSHNTAARILSSNRIETDKMIGIEIVLTDNTEIRIYEAIGANVTF
;
A
#
# COMPACT_ATOMS: atom_id res chain seq x y z
N MET A 1 8.85 -7.55 45.31
CA MET A 1 9.80 -6.53 45.80
C MET A 1 10.62 -6.11 44.58
N TRP A 2 10.31 -5.06 43.83
CA TRP A 2 9.95 -3.69 44.22
C TRP A 2 8.98 -3.06 43.20
N LYS A 3 8.03 -2.32 43.76
CA LYS A 3 7.25 -1.24 43.15
C LYS A 3 8.06 0.06 43.33
N ASN A 4 7.80 1.07 42.48
CA ASN A 4 7.92 2.53 42.70
C ASN A 4 9.16 3.28 42.18
N ALA A 5 8.92 4.25 41.27
CA ALA A 5 9.30 5.67 41.32
C ALA A 5 8.76 6.35 40.03
N VAL A 6 7.57 6.96 40.00
CA VAL A 6 7.15 8.31 40.50
C VAL A 6 7.43 9.46 39.52
N GLU A 7 6.34 10.18 39.25
CA GLU A 7 6.12 11.41 38.49
C GLU A 7 6.86 12.65 39.03
N SER A 8 7.09 13.66 38.17
CA SER A 8 6.85 15.11 38.41
C SER A 8 7.32 15.94 37.19
N LEU A 9 6.40 16.59 36.45
CA LEU A 9 6.00 18.01 36.50
C LEU A 9 7.03 19.03 35.98
N ILE A 10 6.69 19.77 34.90
CA ILE A 10 6.53 21.25 34.87
C ILE A 10 6.24 21.76 33.43
N THR A 11 5.09 22.45 33.37
CA THR A 11 4.59 23.51 32.49
C THR A 11 5.61 24.29 31.63
N ARG A 12 5.39 24.38 30.31
CA ARG A 12 5.60 25.64 29.54
C ARG A 12 4.53 25.82 28.46
N ARG A 13 3.78 26.91 28.61
CA ARG A 13 3.02 27.58 27.54
C ARG A 13 4.00 27.98 26.43
N ASN A 14 3.64 27.72 25.18
CA ASN A 14 3.91 28.66 24.10
C ASN A 14 2.69 28.72 23.17
N LYS A 15 2.08 29.90 23.15
CA LYS A 15 1.11 30.33 22.15
C LYS A 15 1.86 30.51 20.83
N PHE A 16 1.57 29.71 19.83
CA PHE A 16 1.54 30.20 18.45
C PHE A 16 0.20 29.77 17.86
N ARG A 17 -0.53 30.76 17.36
CA ARG A 17 -1.84 30.62 16.73
C ARG A 17 -1.62 30.08 15.33
N ASP A 18 -2.09 28.87 15.07
CA ASP A 18 -2.41 28.44 13.71
C ASP A 18 -3.72 29.07 13.30
N ASN A 19 -3.70 29.70 12.12
CA ASN A 19 -4.86 30.30 11.50
C ASN A 19 -4.78 30.05 9.99
N ILE A 20 -4.70 28.78 9.58
CA ILE A 20 -4.98 28.34 8.21
C ILE A 20 -5.61 26.94 8.26
N TYR A 21 -6.92 26.86 8.48
CA TYR A 21 -7.72 25.71 8.09
C TYR A 21 -8.88 26.23 7.25
N THR A 22 -8.70 26.21 5.93
CA THR A 22 -9.80 26.34 4.99
C THR A 22 -9.74 25.19 4.00
N ASN A 23 -10.78 24.36 4.04
CA ASN A 23 -11.21 23.40 3.03
C ASN A 23 -10.18 22.38 2.54
N LEU A 24 -9.92 21.35 3.37
CA LEU A 24 -9.60 20.03 2.85
C LEU A 24 -10.92 19.25 2.78
N GLY A 25 -11.32 18.93 1.56
CA GLY A 25 -12.51 18.14 1.26
C GLY A 25 -12.50 16.83 2.01
N THR A 26 -13.66 16.49 2.54
CA THR A 26 -14.00 15.21 3.18
C THR A 26 -13.83 14.08 2.17
N GLN A 27 -12.67 13.46 2.16
CA GLN A 27 -12.50 12.11 1.63
C GLN A 27 -12.71 11.11 2.75
N VAL A 28 -13.44 10.05 2.39
CA VAL A 28 -13.92 8.99 3.26
C VAL A 28 -12.74 8.38 4.03
N LEU A 29 -12.61 8.75 5.30
CA LEU A 29 -11.90 7.97 6.31
C LEU A 29 -12.52 6.57 6.28
N CYS A 30 -11.83 5.63 5.64
CA CYS A 30 -12.10 4.20 5.55
C CYS A 30 -13.54 3.79 5.94
N ALA A 31 -14.39 3.61 4.94
CA ALA A 31 -15.75 3.10 5.11
C ALA A 31 -15.78 1.92 6.10
N GLY A 32 -16.41 2.13 7.26
CA GLY A 32 -16.63 1.09 8.27
C GLY A 32 -16.81 1.59 9.69
N ASP A 33 -15.98 2.53 10.18
CA ASP A 33 -15.81 2.70 11.63
C ASP A 33 -16.27 4.06 12.21
N TYR A 34 -16.78 4.98 11.38
CA TYR A 34 -17.58 6.09 11.87
C TYR A 34 -19.06 5.69 11.83
N GLN A 35 -19.62 5.26 12.96
CA GLN A 35 -21.02 5.59 13.24
C GLN A 35 -21.08 7.11 13.43
N ALA A 36 -20.98 7.84 12.33
CA ALA A 36 -21.50 9.19 12.28
C ALA A 36 -23.02 9.04 12.43
N ASP A 37 -23.58 9.46 13.57
CA ASP A 37 -24.98 9.84 13.60
C ASP A 37 -25.13 10.92 12.52
N TYR A 38 -25.69 10.54 11.37
CA TYR A 38 -25.86 11.37 10.18
C TYR A 38 -26.95 12.45 10.36
N ASN A 39 -27.09 12.97 11.57
CA ASN A 39 -28.12 13.94 11.97
C ASN A 39 -27.57 15.34 12.32
N SER A 40 -26.29 15.65 12.06
CA SER A 40 -25.78 17.01 12.30
C SER A 40 -25.94 17.91 11.06
N SER A 41 -27.13 18.50 10.90
CA SER A 41 -27.42 19.57 9.95
C SER A 41 -26.66 20.89 10.22
N ASP A 42 -25.67 20.90 11.11
CA ASP A 42 -24.97 22.08 11.61
C ASP A 42 -23.50 22.18 11.15
N GLY A 43 -23.05 21.27 10.27
CA GLY A 43 -21.68 21.29 9.72
C GLY A 43 -20.60 20.94 10.75
N ARG A 44 -20.96 20.46 11.94
CA ARG A 44 -20.01 19.94 12.91
C ARG A 44 -19.88 18.43 12.70
N LEU A 45 -18.64 17.97 12.50
CA LEU A 45 -18.34 16.55 12.53
C LEU A 45 -18.86 15.97 13.85
N PRO A 46 -19.66 14.89 13.83
CA PRO A 46 -20.13 14.27 15.05
C PRO A 46 -18.92 13.91 15.92
N LYS A 47 -18.93 14.35 17.17
CA LYS A 47 -17.94 13.90 18.15
C LYS A 47 -18.09 12.38 18.26
N PRO A 48 -16.99 11.60 18.25
CA PRO A 48 -17.08 10.16 18.45
C PRO A 48 -17.86 9.87 19.73
N VAL A 49 -19.01 9.22 19.60
CA VAL A 49 -19.93 9.03 20.73
C VAL A 49 -19.37 7.99 21.71
N HIS A 50 -18.47 7.10 21.24
CA HIS A 50 -17.77 6.13 22.07
C HIS A 50 -16.33 5.88 21.60
N PRO A 51 -15.34 5.79 22.50
CA PRO A 51 -14.02 5.28 22.15
C PRO A 51 -14.16 3.80 21.75
N VAL A 52 -13.78 3.46 20.52
CA VAL A 52 -13.69 2.06 20.08
C VAL A 52 -12.59 1.35 20.87
N SER A 53 -12.88 0.14 21.35
CA SER A 53 -11.93 -0.65 22.18
C SER A 53 -10.86 -1.36 21.35
N TYR A 54 -10.95 -1.30 20.02
CA TYR A 54 -9.99 -1.89 19.08
C TYR A 54 -9.33 -0.79 18.25
N LYS A 55 -8.16 -1.11 17.68
CA LYS A 55 -7.44 -0.25 16.75
C LYS A 55 -7.44 -0.88 15.36
N SER A 56 -6.89 -2.07 15.27
CA SER A 56 -6.80 -2.86 14.03
C SER A 56 -8.00 -3.79 13.90
N ILE A 57 -8.50 -3.99 12.67
CA ILE A 57 -9.69 -4.78 12.37
C ILE A 57 -9.57 -5.46 11.00
N ALA A 58 -10.18 -6.63 10.87
CA ALA A 58 -10.30 -7.34 9.60
C ALA A 58 -11.76 -7.55 9.23
N PHE A 59 -12.05 -7.43 7.94
CA PHE A 59 -13.31 -7.76 7.29
C PHE A 59 -13.07 -8.93 6.35
N PRO A 60 -12.92 -10.16 6.85
CA PRO A 60 -12.39 -11.27 6.05
C PRO A 60 -13.35 -11.73 4.94
N TRP A 61 -14.65 -11.47 5.04
CA TRP A 61 -15.59 -11.69 3.92
C TRP A 61 -15.42 -10.70 2.78
N HIS A 62 -14.90 -9.51 3.07
CA HIS A 62 -14.57 -8.51 2.06
C HIS A 62 -13.09 -8.55 1.67
N GLY A 63 -12.21 -9.17 2.48
CA GLY A 63 -10.77 -9.15 2.27
C GLY A 63 -10.12 -7.79 2.55
N LEU A 64 -10.66 -7.00 3.49
CA LEU A 64 -10.06 -5.74 3.95
C LEU A 64 -9.45 -5.91 5.33
N TYR A 65 -8.19 -5.54 5.47
CA TYR A 65 -7.45 -5.62 6.73
C TYR A 65 -6.87 -4.25 7.05
N SER A 66 -7.26 -3.68 8.19
CA SER A 66 -6.84 -2.36 8.65
C SER A 66 -5.93 -2.52 9.88
N MET A 67 -4.68 -2.05 9.78
CA MET A 67 -3.69 -2.10 10.85
C MET A 67 -3.31 -0.67 11.24
N ARG A 68 -3.45 -0.32 12.52
CA ARG A 68 -3.21 1.06 12.98
C ARG A 68 -2.78 1.18 14.45
N ASP A 69 -2.13 2.31 14.75
CA ASP A 69 -1.77 2.70 16.13
C ASP A 69 -2.89 3.43 16.88
N GLY A 70 -3.84 4.03 16.15
CA GLY A 70 -4.90 4.88 16.71
C GLY A 70 -5.77 5.50 15.62
N PHE A 71 -6.53 6.54 15.98
CA PHE A 71 -7.53 7.18 15.12
C PHE A 71 -7.29 8.68 14.91
N THR A 72 -6.14 9.19 15.34
CA THR A 72 -5.74 10.58 15.11
C THR A 72 -5.01 10.70 13.78
N PRO A 73 -4.99 11.89 13.14
CA PRO A 73 -4.25 12.08 11.88
C PRO A 73 -2.77 11.69 11.99
N ASN A 74 -2.16 11.83 13.16
CA ASN A 74 -0.75 11.51 13.37
C ASN A 74 -0.46 10.02 13.59
N ASP A 75 -1.49 9.18 13.70
CA ASP A 75 -1.30 7.76 13.88
C ASP A 75 -0.83 7.08 12.59
N PHE A 76 -0.21 5.92 12.76
CA PHE A 76 0.13 5.08 11.62
C PHE A 76 -1.10 4.27 11.23
N PHE A 77 -1.38 4.20 9.93
CA PHE A 77 -2.43 3.38 9.34
C PHE A 77 -1.93 2.75 8.05
N ILE A 78 -2.13 1.44 7.92
CA ILE A 78 -1.94 0.72 6.66
C ILE A 78 -3.13 -0.21 6.44
N SER A 79 -3.64 -0.24 5.21
CA SER A 79 -4.64 -1.23 4.80
C SER A 79 -4.07 -2.20 3.78
N LEU A 80 -4.52 -3.45 3.86
CA LEU A 80 -4.34 -4.47 2.83
C LEU A 80 -5.72 -4.81 2.26
N HIS A 81 -5.88 -4.66 0.95
CA HIS A 81 -7.12 -4.93 0.24
C HIS A 81 -6.91 -6.14 -0.66
N SER A 82 -7.66 -7.20 -0.39
CA SER A 82 -7.69 -8.41 -1.20
C SER A 82 -9.15 -8.82 -1.42
N PRO A 83 -9.95 -7.99 -2.12
CA PRO A 83 -11.37 -8.25 -2.25
C PRO A 83 -11.65 -9.48 -3.08
N LEU A 84 -12.56 -10.32 -2.59
CA LEU A 84 -13.24 -11.30 -3.42
C LEU A 84 -14.02 -10.54 -4.50
N ARG A 85 -14.14 -11.10 -5.70
CA ARG A 85 -14.89 -10.43 -6.77
C ARG A 85 -16.37 -10.32 -6.39
N GLY A 86 -16.90 -9.10 -6.51
CA GLY A 86 -18.29 -8.77 -6.24
C GLY A 86 -19.15 -8.82 -7.50
N ALA A 87 -20.45 -8.53 -7.33
CA ALA A 87 -21.41 -8.47 -8.43
C ALA A 87 -21.33 -7.16 -9.25
N GLY A 88 -20.65 -6.12 -8.74
CA GLY A 88 -20.59 -4.79 -9.35
C GLY A 88 -19.25 -4.12 -9.12
N HIS A 89 -19.30 -2.85 -8.73
CA HIS A 89 -18.20 -1.94 -8.36
C HIS A 89 -16.91 -2.66 -7.89
N GLU A 90 -16.03 -3.01 -8.83
CA GLU A 90 -14.81 -3.78 -8.56
C GLU A 90 -13.60 -3.26 -9.32
N ALA A 91 -12.42 -3.47 -8.73
CA ALA A 91 -11.12 -3.16 -9.29
C ALA A 91 -10.26 -4.45 -9.38
N ASN A 92 -9.34 -4.50 -10.34
CA ASN A 92 -8.37 -5.57 -10.56
C ASN A 92 -7.06 -5.24 -9.82
N ASP A 93 -7.14 -5.13 -8.51
CA ASP A 93 -6.08 -4.58 -7.66
C ASP A 93 -5.95 -5.31 -6.33
N VAL A 94 -6.16 -6.63 -6.37
CA VAL A 94 -6.04 -7.52 -5.22
C VAL A 94 -4.61 -7.43 -4.65
N ASN A 95 -4.52 -7.54 -3.33
CA ASN A 95 -3.32 -7.34 -2.52
C ASN A 95 -2.79 -5.90 -2.53
N LYS A 96 -3.54 -4.89 -3.01
CA LYS A 96 -3.09 -3.50 -2.89
C LYS A 96 -2.99 -3.05 -1.43
N ILE A 97 -2.11 -2.09 -1.19
CA ILE A 97 -2.02 -1.41 0.09
C ILE A 97 -2.25 0.10 -0.04
N MET A 98 -2.63 0.73 1.07
CA MET A 98 -2.58 2.18 1.26
C MET A 98 -1.92 2.46 2.61
N LEU A 99 -1.14 3.53 2.70
CA LEU A 99 -0.40 3.90 3.91
C LEU A 99 -0.56 5.38 4.21
N GLU A 100 -0.93 5.67 5.45
CA GLU A 100 -0.93 7.00 6.05
C GLU A 100 -0.09 6.97 7.33
N ALA A 101 0.71 8.02 7.53
CA ALA A 101 1.38 8.24 8.80
C ALA A 101 1.63 9.73 9.00
N PHE A 102 1.59 10.18 10.26
CA PHE A 102 1.98 11.53 10.63
C PHE A 102 1.19 12.63 9.90
N GLY A 103 -0.11 12.41 9.70
CA GLY A 103 -1.03 13.37 9.07
C GLY A 103 -0.93 13.42 7.55
N ARG A 104 -0.28 12.42 6.92
CA ARG A 104 -0.03 12.43 5.48
C ARG A 104 -0.29 11.08 4.83
N TYR A 105 -1.04 11.09 3.74
CA TYR A 105 -1.12 9.98 2.80
C TYR A 105 0.23 9.78 2.11
N MET A 106 0.84 8.61 2.32
CA MET A 106 2.14 8.26 1.74
C MET A 106 1.96 7.47 0.46
N LEU A 107 1.23 6.35 0.58
CA LEU A 107 0.87 5.46 -0.52
C LEU A 107 -0.63 5.42 -0.66
N VAL A 108 -1.14 5.59 -1.87
CA VAL A 108 -2.58 5.68 -2.13
C VAL A 108 -3.04 4.70 -3.19
N ALA A 109 -4.33 4.39 -3.18
CA ALA A 109 -4.98 3.66 -4.25
C ALA A 109 -5.68 4.66 -5.17
N ASN A 110 -5.62 4.42 -6.48
CA ASN A 110 -6.45 5.17 -7.41
C ASN A 110 -7.91 4.73 -7.34
N ALA A 111 -8.82 5.68 -7.55
CA ALA A 111 -10.25 5.44 -7.68
C ALA A 111 -10.63 5.35 -9.17
N GLY A 112 -11.50 4.39 -9.52
CA GLY A 112 -12.09 4.32 -10.86
C GLY A 112 -12.26 2.89 -11.36
N GLU A 113 -13.36 2.28 -10.97
CA GLU A 113 -13.74 0.92 -11.36
C GLU A 113 -13.95 0.79 -12.87
N GLY A 114 -13.80 -0.44 -13.39
CA GLY A 114 -14.01 -0.71 -14.83
C GLY A 114 -13.13 0.10 -15.78
N SER A 115 -12.11 0.78 -15.25
CA SER A 115 -11.20 1.63 -16.00
C SER A 115 -9.77 1.33 -15.58
N VAL A 116 -8.80 1.90 -16.30
CA VAL A 116 -7.38 1.78 -15.95
C VAL A 116 -7.08 2.14 -14.48
N TRP A 117 -7.86 3.04 -13.88
CA TRP A 117 -7.66 3.49 -12.51
C TRP A 117 -7.91 2.39 -11.47
N GLY A 118 -8.82 1.46 -11.76
CA GLY A 118 -9.07 0.27 -10.96
C GLY A 118 -8.20 -0.91 -11.38
N SER A 119 -7.21 -0.71 -12.24
CA SER A 119 -6.29 -1.75 -12.69
C SER A 119 -5.04 -1.77 -11.83
N SER A 120 -4.40 -2.95 -11.69
CA SER A 120 -3.08 -3.05 -11.07
C SER A 120 -1.97 -2.34 -11.86
N TRP A 121 -2.28 -1.56 -12.91
CA TRP A 121 -1.37 -0.61 -13.53
C TRP A 121 -0.98 0.55 -12.62
N VAL A 122 -1.87 0.97 -11.73
CA VAL A 122 -1.70 2.22 -10.98
C VAL A 122 -2.08 2.03 -9.51
N GLN A 123 -1.71 0.87 -8.98
CA GLN A 123 -2.08 0.41 -7.64
C GLN A 123 -0.87 -0.21 -6.96
N ASN A 124 -0.77 -0.08 -5.64
CA ASN A 124 0.34 -0.62 -4.85
C ASN A 124 0.29 -2.16 -4.76
N THR A 125 0.48 -2.89 -5.86
CA THR A 125 0.47 -4.36 -5.94
C THR A 125 1.47 -4.86 -6.98
N VAL A 126 1.38 -6.13 -7.40
CA VAL A 126 2.33 -6.74 -8.34
C VAL A 126 1.68 -7.04 -9.70
N GLN A 127 2.44 -6.85 -10.77
CA GLN A 127 2.14 -7.27 -12.14
C GLN A 127 3.05 -8.41 -12.59
N VAL A 128 2.66 -9.13 -13.65
CA VAL A 128 3.43 -10.24 -14.23
C VAL A 128 3.53 -10.09 -15.74
N ASP A 129 4.76 -10.13 -16.27
CA ASP A 129 5.10 -9.99 -17.69
C ASP A 129 4.40 -8.80 -18.37
N ASP A 130 4.43 -7.63 -17.73
CA ASP A 130 3.74 -6.41 -18.18
C ASP A 130 2.23 -6.58 -18.37
N ARG A 131 1.62 -7.50 -17.60
CA ARG A 131 0.17 -7.71 -17.59
C ARG A 131 -0.38 -7.38 -16.21
N PRO A 132 -1.46 -6.59 -16.13
CA PRO A 132 -2.11 -6.34 -14.87
C PRO A 132 -2.84 -7.61 -14.40
N GLN A 133 -3.32 -7.58 -13.17
CA GLN A 133 -4.21 -8.60 -12.65
C GLN A 133 -5.47 -8.70 -13.52
N ALA A 134 -5.83 -9.93 -13.87
CA ALA A 134 -7.04 -10.27 -14.58
C ALA A 134 -7.88 -11.23 -13.75
N LYS A 135 -9.15 -10.87 -13.46
CA LYS A 135 -10.07 -11.69 -12.66
C LYS A 135 -10.72 -12.83 -13.47
N VAL A 136 -9.94 -13.51 -14.31
CA VAL A 136 -10.47 -14.40 -15.38
C VAL A 136 -11.09 -15.67 -14.81
N ASN A 137 -10.47 -16.23 -13.77
CA ASN A 137 -10.94 -17.47 -13.13
C ASN A 137 -11.83 -17.24 -11.91
N HIS A 138 -12.33 -16.02 -11.75
CA HIS A 138 -13.13 -15.67 -10.59
C HIS A 138 -14.61 -15.50 -11.00
N PRO A 139 -15.55 -16.35 -10.57
CA PRO A 139 -16.96 -16.17 -10.91
C PRO A 139 -17.50 -14.90 -10.24
N ARG A 140 -18.43 -14.19 -10.88
CA ARG A 140 -19.19 -13.14 -10.19
C ARG A 140 -20.14 -13.83 -9.22
N HIS A 141 -20.05 -13.47 -7.95
CA HIS A 141 -20.91 -14.01 -6.91
C HIS A 141 -21.77 -12.91 -6.27
N GLY A 142 -22.87 -13.32 -5.65
CA GLY A 142 -23.57 -12.51 -4.66
C GLY A 142 -22.75 -12.39 -3.37
N ALA A 143 -23.42 -12.19 -2.23
CA ALA A 143 -22.74 -12.15 -0.95
C ALA A 143 -21.93 -13.45 -0.69
N TRP A 144 -20.68 -13.30 -0.26
CA TRP A 144 -19.81 -14.41 0.06
C TRP A 144 -20.28 -15.14 1.31
N THR A 145 -20.31 -16.47 1.24
CA THR A 145 -20.69 -17.31 2.38
C THR A 145 -19.50 -17.69 3.26
N ASN A 146 -18.28 -17.63 2.72
CA ASN A 146 -17.04 -17.97 3.42
C ASN A 146 -16.08 -16.78 3.45
N PRO A 147 -15.30 -16.61 4.52
CA PRO A 147 -14.24 -15.62 4.58
C PRO A 147 -13.11 -15.96 3.58
N GLN A 148 -12.34 -14.95 3.19
CA GLN A 148 -11.09 -15.11 2.46
C GLN A 148 -10.15 -16.06 3.18
N SER A 149 -9.47 -16.92 2.41
CA SER A 149 -8.34 -17.71 2.91
C SER A 149 -7.15 -16.77 3.12
N GLY A 150 -6.86 -16.43 4.37
CA GLY A 150 -5.79 -15.53 4.74
C GLY A 150 -5.50 -15.62 6.24
N LEU A 151 -4.37 -15.08 6.65
CA LEU A 151 -4.01 -14.96 8.06
C LEU A 151 -4.34 -13.56 8.54
N TRP A 152 -4.88 -13.46 9.75
CA TRP A 152 -5.07 -12.21 10.46
C TRP A 152 -4.63 -12.37 11.90
N HIS A 153 -3.81 -11.43 12.38
CA HIS A 153 -3.34 -11.37 13.74
C HIS A 153 -3.31 -9.92 14.22
N VAL A 154 -3.75 -9.72 15.46
CA VAL A 154 -3.63 -8.47 16.20
C VAL A 154 -2.97 -8.78 17.53
N GLY A 155 -1.85 -8.13 17.81
CA GLY A 155 -1.11 -8.26 19.06
C GLY A 155 -0.70 -6.92 19.64
N GLU A 156 -0.05 -6.92 20.80
CA GLU A 156 0.44 -5.68 21.43
C GLU A 156 1.58 -5.04 20.63
N SER A 157 2.51 -5.87 20.12
CA SER A 157 3.71 -5.40 19.44
C SER A 157 3.57 -5.31 17.92
N PHE A 158 2.68 -6.11 17.32
CA PHE A 158 2.48 -6.07 15.88
C PHE A 158 1.09 -6.55 15.47
N ASP A 159 0.68 -6.13 14.27
CA ASP A 159 -0.42 -6.75 13.53
C ASP A 159 0.12 -7.44 12.28
N MET A 160 -0.61 -8.42 11.77
CA MET A 160 -0.26 -9.09 10.53
C MET A 160 -1.51 -9.47 9.74
N ALA A 161 -1.45 -9.23 8.43
CA ALA A 161 -2.40 -9.79 7.47
C ALA A 161 -1.64 -10.53 6.35
N GLU A 162 -2.17 -11.66 5.88
CA GLU A 162 -1.69 -12.35 4.69
C GLU A 162 -2.85 -12.68 3.76
N THR A 163 -2.67 -12.39 2.47
CA THR A 163 -3.67 -12.60 1.42
C THR A 163 -3.06 -13.22 0.18
N ASN A 164 -3.90 -13.78 -0.70
CA ASN A 164 -3.48 -14.51 -1.89
C ASN A 164 -4.28 -14.10 -3.11
N TYR A 165 -3.62 -13.99 -4.25
CA TYR A 165 -4.20 -13.70 -5.56
C TYR A 165 -3.81 -14.80 -6.55
N THR A 166 -4.80 -15.44 -7.17
CA THR A 166 -4.61 -16.59 -8.08
C THR A 166 -5.44 -16.48 -9.36
N TYR A 167 -6.03 -15.31 -9.63
CA TYR A 167 -7.03 -15.18 -10.71
C TYR A 167 -6.42 -14.98 -12.11
N GLY A 168 -5.11 -14.72 -12.15
CA GLY A 168 -4.30 -14.64 -13.36
C GLY A 168 -3.92 -13.21 -13.76
N TYR A 169 -3.11 -13.06 -14.81
CA TYR A 169 -2.64 -11.77 -15.30
C TYR A 169 -2.88 -11.63 -16.80
N GLY A 170 -3.45 -10.51 -17.22
CA GLY A 170 -3.93 -10.32 -18.58
C GLY A 170 -4.65 -8.98 -18.74
N PRO A 171 -5.08 -8.61 -19.95
CA PRO A 171 -5.78 -7.36 -20.19
C PRO A 171 -7.15 -7.33 -19.52
N GLN A 172 -7.55 -6.12 -19.14
CA GLN A 172 -8.66 -5.84 -18.23
C GLN A 172 -10.05 -6.24 -18.78
N GLU A 173 -10.27 -6.23 -20.11
CA GLU A 173 -11.62 -6.37 -20.70
C GLU A 173 -11.72 -7.16 -22.02
N SER A 174 -10.87 -8.14 -22.29
CA SER A 174 -11.02 -8.90 -23.56
C SER A 174 -11.92 -10.14 -23.38
N PRO A 175 -13.10 -10.24 -24.04
CA PRO A 175 -13.90 -11.46 -24.10
C PRO A 175 -13.30 -12.54 -25.00
N LEU A 176 -12.24 -12.22 -25.75
CA LEU A 176 -11.41 -13.17 -26.50
C LEU A 176 -10.07 -13.30 -25.78
N PRO A 177 -9.40 -14.47 -25.76
CA PRO A 177 -8.20 -14.67 -24.96
C PRO A 177 -6.96 -14.07 -25.66
N PRO A 178 -6.39 -12.94 -25.19
CA PRO A 178 -4.95 -12.91 -25.06
C PRO A 178 -4.55 -13.89 -23.96
N ALA A 179 -3.35 -14.46 -24.08
CA ALA A 179 -2.82 -15.44 -23.14
C ALA A 179 -2.80 -14.87 -21.71
N VAL A 180 -3.82 -15.22 -20.92
CA VAL A 180 -3.87 -14.94 -19.48
C VAL A 180 -2.84 -15.85 -18.81
N ILE A 181 -1.96 -15.26 -18.01
CA ILE A 181 -1.01 -16.01 -17.20
C ILE A 181 -1.77 -16.49 -15.96
N THR A 182 -2.17 -17.76 -15.95
CA THR A 182 -2.80 -18.39 -14.79
C THR A 182 -1.82 -19.24 -13.98
N SER A 183 -0.58 -19.37 -14.44
CA SER A 183 0.47 -20.15 -13.78
C SER A 183 1.10 -19.43 -12.59
N VAL A 184 0.80 -18.15 -12.36
CA VAL A 184 1.40 -17.34 -11.29
C VAL A 184 0.39 -17.00 -10.20
N ALA A 185 0.73 -17.33 -8.96
CA ALA A 185 0.06 -16.87 -7.75
C ALA A 185 0.87 -15.79 -7.03
N HIS A 186 0.19 -14.83 -6.41
CA HIS A 186 0.77 -13.75 -5.62
C HIS A 186 0.24 -13.77 -4.20
N LYS A 187 1.11 -14.08 -3.24
CA LYS A 187 0.83 -13.93 -1.81
C LYS A 187 1.49 -12.68 -1.29
N ARG A 188 0.72 -11.85 -0.56
CA ARG A 188 1.24 -10.68 0.13
C ARG A 188 1.00 -10.83 1.62
N LYS A 189 2.06 -10.66 2.40
CA LYS A 189 2.01 -10.52 3.85
C LYS A 189 2.38 -9.09 4.22
N VAL A 190 1.57 -8.47 5.07
CA VAL A 190 1.83 -7.15 5.64
C VAL A 190 1.93 -7.29 7.15
N ILE A 191 3.04 -6.81 7.73
CA ILE A 191 3.27 -6.80 9.18
C ILE A 191 3.43 -5.35 9.62
N HIS A 192 2.55 -4.87 10.50
CA HIS A 192 2.68 -3.55 11.12
C HIS A 192 3.36 -3.70 12.48
N LEU A 193 4.56 -3.13 12.64
CA LEU A 193 5.28 -3.05 13.91
C LEU A 193 4.78 -1.84 14.69
N LYS A 194 3.92 -2.09 15.69
CA LYS A 194 3.29 -1.05 16.51
C LYS A 194 4.31 -0.28 17.31
N ASN A 195 3.99 0.97 17.65
CA ASN A 195 4.88 1.94 18.31
C ASN A 195 6.09 2.36 17.47
N LEU A 196 6.59 1.46 16.63
CA LEU A 196 7.61 1.76 15.63
C LEU A 196 6.99 2.37 14.36
N LYS A 197 5.67 2.35 14.13
CA LYS A 197 5.08 2.98 12.94
C LYS A 197 5.77 2.55 11.64
N ILE A 198 6.15 1.27 11.57
CA ILE A 198 6.86 0.65 10.44
C ILE A 198 5.98 -0.48 9.93
N ALA A 199 5.90 -0.63 8.62
CA ALA A 199 5.30 -1.80 8.01
C ALA A 199 6.32 -2.60 7.20
N LEU A 200 6.12 -3.90 7.15
CA LEU A 200 6.86 -4.81 6.29
C LEU A 200 5.89 -5.39 5.29
N VAL A 201 6.28 -5.39 4.02
CA VAL A 201 5.53 -5.98 2.92
C VAL A 201 6.38 -7.11 2.34
N VAL A 202 5.89 -8.33 2.44
CA VAL A 202 6.52 -9.50 1.84
C VAL A 202 5.66 -9.96 0.69
N ASP A 203 6.18 -9.81 -0.53
CA ASP A 203 5.56 -10.36 -1.73
C ASP A 203 6.23 -11.67 -2.10
N LYS A 204 5.41 -12.70 -2.24
CA LYS A 204 5.81 -14.03 -2.68
C LYS A 204 5.07 -14.37 -3.97
N MET A 205 5.83 -14.61 -5.02
CA MET A 205 5.31 -15.11 -6.28
C MET A 205 5.58 -16.62 -6.35
N GLU A 206 4.57 -17.39 -6.74
CA GLU A 206 4.70 -18.84 -6.92
C GLU A 206 4.23 -19.20 -8.33
N THR A 207 5.11 -19.80 -9.12
CA THR A 207 4.76 -20.29 -10.46
C THR A 207 4.47 -21.80 -10.45
N SER A 208 3.52 -22.23 -11.27
CA SER A 208 3.20 -23.64 -11.52
C SER A 208 3.75 -24.17 -12.85
N ASP A 209 4.39 -23.31 -13.64
CA ASP A 209 5.09 -23.65 -14.86
C ASP A 209 6.61 -23.43 -14.71
N ASP A 210 7.37 -23.99 -15.66
CA ASP A 210 8.83 -23.93 -15.70
C ASP A 210 9.34 -22.71 -16.48
N LYS A 211 8.61 -21.59 -16.41
CA LYS A 211 8.94 -20.37 -17.13
C LYS A 211 9.54 -19.32 -16.21
N THR A 212 10.45 -18.54 -16.78
CA THR A 212 10.90 -17.29 -16.18
C THR A 212 9.85 -16.22 -16.42
N HIS A 213 9.45 -15.55 -15.35
CA HIS A 213 8.51 -14.43 -15.39
C HIS A 213 9.19 -13.14 -14.91
N LYS A 214 8.76 -12.02 -15.48
CA LYS A 214 9.06 -10.68 -14.98
C LYS A 214 7.97 -10.25 -14.01
N TYR A 215 8.36 -9.81 -12.83
CA TYR A 215 7.48 -9.27 -11.81
C TYR A 215 7.70 -7.77 -11.68
N THR A 216 6.63 -7.02 -11.45
CA THR A 216 6.69 -5.56 -11.25
C THR A 216 5.90 -5.20 -10.01
N GLN A 217 6.58 -4.86 -8.92
CA GLN A 217 5.97 -4.29 -7.73
C GLN A 217 5.86 -2.77 -7.91
N ILE A 218 4.66 -2.24 -7.70
CA ILE A 218 4.36 -0.82 -7.92
C ILE A 218 4.20 -0.11 -6.58
N TRP A 219 4.78 1.09 -6.50
CA TRP A 219 4.62 2.04 -5.41
C TRP A 219 4.03 3.33 -5.95
N HIS A 220 2.75 3.54 -5.70
CA HIS A 220 1.96 4.70 -6.08
C HIS A 220 1.91 5.71 -4.93
N PHE A 221 2.71 6.77 -5.06
CA PHE A 221 2.78 7.85 -4.08
C PHE A 221 1.62 8.81 -4.24
N HIS A 222 1.17 9.40 -3.13
CA HIS A 222 0.18 10.46 -3.20
C HIS A 222 0.69 11.65 -4.04
N LYS A 223 -0.21 12.32 -4.77
CA LYS A 223 0.10 13.48 -5.63
C LYS A 223 0.86 14.62 -4.93
N ASP A 224 0.77 14.69 -3.61
CA ASP A 224 1.46 15.72 -2.82
C ASP A 224 2.97 15.45 -2.68
N PHE A 225 3.46 14.28 -3.12
CA PHE A 225 4.87 14.05 -3.36
C PHE A 225 5.19 14.44 -4.80
N PRO A 226 5.80 15.61 -5.04
CA PRO A 226 6.26 15.96 -6.38
C PRO A 226 7.39 15.03 -6.81
N ASP A 227 7.57 14.88 -8.12
CA ASP A 227 8.59 14.00 -8.72
C ASP A 227 10.00 14.22 -8.15
N THR A 228 10.38 15.48 -7.95
CA THR A 228 11.69 15.88 -7.42
C THR A 228 11.95 15.39 -6.01
N ASN A 229 10.91 15.09 -5.25
CA ASN A 229 11.01 14.67 -3.86
C ASN A 229 10.92 13.16 -3.70
N VAL A 230 10.67 12.39 -4.77
CA VAL A 230 10.77 10.92 -4.75
C VAL A 230 12.07 10.49 -5.43
N THR A 231 12.95 9.88 -4.64
CA THR A 231 14.31 9.50 -5.05
C THR A 231 14.48 7.99 -4.99
N ILE A 232 15.32 7.47 -5.89
CA ILE A 232 15.66 6.05 -5.97
C ILE A 232 17.17 5.94 -5.95
N ASN A 233 17.71 5.15 -5.03
CA ASN A 233 19.09 4.74 -5.04
C ASN A 233 19.13 3.23 -5.34
N SER A 234 19.40 2.88 -6.60
CA SER A 234 19.42 1.49 -7.07
C SER A 234 20.54 0.68 -6.42
N ASN A 235 21.70 1.28 -6.14
CA ASN A 235 22.82 0.63 -5.47
C ASN A 235 22.46 0.21 -4.04
N THR A 236 21.74 1.08 -3.33
CA THR A 236 21.29 0.80 -1.97
C THR A 236 19.89 0.21 -1.91
N LYS A 237 19.20 0.00 -3.04
CA LYS A 237 17.82 -0.53 -3.10
C LYS A 237 16.86 0.25 -2.18
N ILE A 238 16.99 1.57 -2.19
CA ILE A 238 16.19 2.49 -1.37
C ILE A 238 15.34 3.38 -2.26
N ILE A 239 14.05 3.48 -1.94
CA ILE A 239 13.14 4.50 -2.46
C ILE A 239 12.81 5.42 -1.29
N ALA A 240 13.01 6.72 -1.43
CA ALA A 240 12.79 7.65 -0.33
C ALA A 240 12.15 8.95 -0.79
N THR A 241 11.31 9.52 0.08
CA THR A 241 10.78 10.87 -0.11
C THR A 241 11.57 11.89 0.71
N ASN A 242 11.73 13.11 0.20
CA ASN A 242 12.48 14.18 0.87
C ASN A 242 11.77 15.54 0.80
N GLN A 243 10.50 15.58 1.18
CA GLN A 243 9.71 16.81 1.26
C GLN A 243 10.00 17.56 2.58
N SER A 244 10.34 18.85 2.50
CA SER A 244 10.55 19.68 3.71
C SER A 244 9.25 19.89 4.48
N ASP A 245 9.37 20.03 5.80
CA ASP A 245 8.28 20.45 6.71
C ASP A 245 7.04 19.54 6.75
N THR A 246 7.17 18.30 6.28
CA THR A 246 6.09 17.31 6.34
C THR A 246 6.66 15.88 6.36
N ALA A 247 5.78 14.92 6.64
CA ALA A 247 6.12 13.52 6.77
C ALA A 247 6.70 12.92 5.48
N ASN A 248 7.65 12.02 5.62
CA ASN A 248 8.32 11.32 4.53
C ASN A 248 8.28 9.80 4.75
N ILE A 249 8.66 9.03 3.74
CA ILE A 249 8.81 7.58 3.81
C ILE A 249 10.13 7.16 3.19
N CYS A 250 10.82 6.22 3.85
CA CYS A 250 11.95 5.48 3.31
C CYS A 250 11.52 4.01 3.12
N MET A 251 11.80 3.45 1.96
CA MET A 251 11.51 2.06 1.61
C MET A 251 12.83 1.35 1.35
N LEU A 252 13.09 0.27 2.08
CA LEU A 252 14.27 -0.58 1.88
C LEU A 252 13.82 -1.90 1.31
N GLN A 253 14.48 -2.37 0.25
CA GLN A 253 14.08 -3.59 -0.44
C GLN A 253 15.19 -4.64 -0.43
N ALA A 254 14.83 -5.87 -0.10
CA ALA A 254 15.68 -7.05 -0.25
C ALA A 254 14.96 -8.10 -1.10
N SER A 255 15.67 -8.72 -2.04
CA SER A 255 15.08 -9.64 -3.01
C SER A 255 16.03 -10.78 -3.32
N GLN A 256 15.46 -11.93 -3.70
CA GLN A 256 16.22 -13.07 -4.19
C GLN A 256 16.93 -12.73 -5.50
N GLU A 257 16.25 -11.97 -6.36
CA GLU A 257 16.73 -11.59 -7.68
C GLU A 257 17.14 -10.11 -7.72
N PRO A 258 18.05 -9.71 -8.62
CA PRO A 258 18.39 -8.30 -8.83
C PRO A 258 17.16 -7.44 -9.10
N LEU A 259 17.13 -6.26 -8.47
CA LEU A 259 16.04 -5.29 -8.60
C LEU A 259 16.42 -4.20 -9.60
N ASN A 260 15.53 -3.93 -10.56
CA ASN A 260 15.62 -2.77 -11.45
C ASN A 260 14.49 -1.81 -11.15
N TYR A 261 14.76 -0.51 -11.29
CA TYR A 261 13.82 0.54 -10.91
C TYR A 261 13.44 1.39 -12.11
N SER A 262 12.19 1.82 -12.16
CA SER A 262 11.72 2.85 -13.09
C SER A 262 10.81 3.82 -12.33
N LYS A 263 10.92 5.12 -12.65
CA LYS A 263 10.11 6.17 -12.03
C LYS A 263 9.27 6.85 -13.11
N TYR A 264 8.00 7.06 -12.81
CA TYR A 264 7.04 7.67 -13.71
C TYR A 264 6.34 8.83 -13.04
N TYR A 265 6.12 9.91 -13.78
CA TYR A 265 5.39 11.09 -13.32
C TYR A 265 4.52 11.65 -14.43
N GLY A 266 3.21 11.42 -14.32
CA GLY A 266 2.21 11.84 -15.28
C GLY A 266 2.50 11.40 -16.72
N GLU A 267 2.96 10.16 -16.93
CA GLU A 267 3.41 9.74 -18.27
C GLU A 267 2.28 9.81 -19.31
N SER A 268 2.66 10.31 -20.49
CA SER A 268 2.12 9.98 -21.81
C SER A 268 0.62 10.08 -22.08
N TYR A 269 -0.13 10.93 -21.37
CA TYR A 269 -1.41 11.39 -21.88
C TYR A 269 -1.26 12.76 -22.58
N THR A 270 -1.03 12.75 -23.89
CA THR A 270 -0.93 13.96 -24.73
C THR A 270 -2.25 14.37 -25.40
N GLY A 271 -3.32 13.59 -25.20
CA GLY A 271 -4.66 13.93 -25.70
C GLY A 271 -5.37 14.98 -24.82
N PRO A 272 -6.43 15.63 -25.32
CA PRO A 272 -7.38 16.30 -24.43
C PRO A 272 -8.01 15.24 -23.52
N ILE A 273 -7.95 15.44 -22.20
CA ILE A 273 -8.61 14.53 -21.24
C ILE A 273 -10.09 14.47 -21.66
N PRO A 274 -10.60 13.37 -22.23
CA PRO A 274 -11.96 13.31 -22.69
C PRO A 274 -12.82 13.42 -21.45
N ALA A 275 -13.96 14.12 -21.58
CA ALA A 275 -14.94 14.25 -20.51
C ALA A 275 -15.42 12.90 -19.91
N HIS A 276 -15.08 11.78 -20.58
CA HIS A 276 -15.33 10.39 -20.17
C HIS A 276 -14.02 9.58 -20.13
N ILE A 277 -13.18 9.81 -19.13
CA ILE A 277 -11.92 9.06 -18.96
C ILE A 277 -12.13 7.56 -18.70
N ASN A 278 -13.29 7.19 -18.17
CA ASN A 278 -13.67 5.80 -17.90
C ASN A 278 -13.80 4.95 -19.17
N CYS A 279 -13.74 5.56 -20.36
CA CYS A 279 -13.90 4.88 -21.65
C CYS A 279 -12.63 4.86 -22.51
N ILE A 280 -11.49 5.40 -22.03
CA ILE A 280 -10.27 5.38 -22.85
C ILE A 280 -9.68 3.97 -22.84
N LYS A 281 -9.82 3.27 -23.96
CA LYS A 281 -9.08 2.06 -24.28
C LYS A 281 -7.61 2.43 -24.55
N THR A 282 -6.84 2.70 -23.50
CA THR A 282 -5.38 2.77 -23.63
C THR A 282 -4.77 1.40 -23.38
N ASP A 283 -3.51 1.25 -23.75
CA ASP A 283 -2.68 0.09 -23.42
C ASP A 283 -2.35 -0.06 -21.92
N GLY A 284 -3.02 0.68 -21.03
CA GLY A 284 -2.81 0.67 -19.58
C GLY A 284 -1.50 1.33 -19.12
N THR A 285 -0.46 1.33 -19.96
CA THR A 285 0.83 1.97 -19.69
C THR A 285 0.76 3.50 -19.74
N SER A 286 -0.20 4.03 -20.48
CA SER A 286 -0.43 5.48 -20.65
C SER A 286 -0.89 6.21 -19.38
N PHE A 287 -1.00 5.53 -18.23
CA PHE A 287 -1.51 6.09 -16.98
C PHE A 287 -0.54 5.99 -15.79
N ARG A 288 0.71 5.60 -16.05
CA ARG A 288 1.76 5.57 -15.03
C ARG A 288 2.02 6.97 -14.48
N GLY A 289 2.15 7.07 -13.17
CA GLY A 289 2.39 8.33 -12.47
C GLY A 289 1.18 9.27 -12.51
N TRP A 290 -0.04 8.75 -12.55
CA TRP A 290 -1.23 9.58 -12.41
C TRP A 290 -2.04 9.18 -11.19
N PHE A 291 -2.55 10.16 -10.48
CA PHE A 291 -3.43 10.01 -9.34
C PHE A 291 -4.83 10.52 -9.69
N ASN A 292 -5.85 9.69 -9.48
CA ASN A 292 -7.25 10.00 -9.71
C ASN A 292 -8.03 10.04 -8.39
N ASN A 293 -8.45 11.25 -8.03
CA ASN A 293 -9.21 11.56 -6.83
C ASN A 293 -10.72 11.56 -7.10
N ALA A 294 -11.24 10.47 -7.67
CA ALA A 294 -12.64 10.35 -8.02
C ALA A 294 -13.52 10.12 -6.77
N ASP A 295 -13.79 11.20 -6.04
CA ASP A 295 -14.90 11.28 -5.09
C ASP A 295 -16.20 11.31 -5.89
N GLY A 296 -17.14 10.42 -5.57
CA GLY A 296 -18.27 10.07 -6.42
C GLY A 296 -19.04 11.22 -7.10
N TYR A 297 -19.62 10.88 -8.26
CA TYR A 297 -20.65 11.64 -9.00
C TYR A 297 -20.24 12.93 -9.73
N GLY A 298 -18.96 13.33 -9.75
CA GLY A 298 -18.47 14.51 -10.48
C GLY A 298 -17.24 14.24 -11.35
N TYR A 299 -17.34 13.30 -12.29
CA TYR A 299 -16.27 12.95 -13.22
C TYR A 299 -15.92 14.15 -14.12
N GLN A 300 -14.78 14.83 -13.90
CA GLN A 300 -14.02 15.45 -15.00
C GLN A 300 -12.66 16.06 -14.62
N ASN A 301 -12.38 16.46 -13.36
CA ASN A 301 -11.23 17.35 -13.08
C ASN A 301 -10.27 16.94 -11.95
N ASN A 302 -10.34 15.70 -11.46
CA ASN A 302 -9.60 15.28 -10.27
C ASN A 302 -8.42 14.36 -10.56
N ILE A 303 -7.77 14.53 -11.71
CA ILE A 303 -6.61 13.74 -12.11
C ILE A 303 -5.37 14.62 -12.02
N TYR A 304 -4.37 14.13 -11.31
CA TYR A 304 -3.15 14.86 -11.02
C TYR A 304 -1.96 14.00 -11.42
N PRO A 305 -0.86 14.59 -11.93
CA PRO A 305 0.39 13.86 -11.99
C PRO A 305 0.81 13.49 -10.56
N ALA A 306 1.35 12.29 -10.41
CA ALA A 306 1.83 11.71 -9.18
C ALA A 306 3.03 10.80 -9.49
N VAL A 307 3.69 10.25 -8.49
CA VAL A 307 4.85 9.39 -8.73
C VAL A 307 4.47 7.93 -8.61
N ASP A 308 4.77 7.17 -9.66
CA ASP A 308 4.90 5.72 -9.58
C ASP A 308 6.36 5.32 -9.57
N VAL A 309 6.73 4.42 -8.65
CA VAL A 309 8.00 3.71 -8.71
C VAL A 309 7.73 2.23 -8.96
N TYR A 310 8.31 1.72 -10.03
CA TYR A 310 8.22 0.33 -10.43
C TYR A 310 9.51 -0.38 -10.04
N THR A 311 9.41 -1.37 -9.17
CA THR A 311 10.50 -2.29 -8.83
C THR A 311 10.29 -3.59 -9.58
N THR A 312 11.19 -3.89 -10.51
CA THR A 312 11.12 -5.06 -11.38
C THR A 312 12.19 -6.09 -11.05
N PHE A 313 11.82 -7.37 -11.13
CA PHE A 313 12.72 -8.50 -10.94
C PHE A 313 12.24 -9.68 -11.79
N THR A 314 13.15 -10.57 -12.14
CA THR A 314 12.87 -11.67 -13.08
C THR A 314 13.37 -12.97 -12.50
N GLY A 315 12.53 -13.99 -12.49
CA GLY A 315 12.89 -15.30 -11.96
C GLY A 315 11.87 -16.39 -12.27
N MET A 316 12.27 -17.63 -12.03
CA MET A 316 11.47 -18.83 -12.23
C MET A 316 11.07 -19.44 -10.88
N GLY A 317 9.93 -20.13 -10.82
CA GLY A 317 9.51 -20.82 -9.61
C GLY A 317 9.05 -19.86 -8.52
N ARG A 318 9.55 -20.08 -7.29
CA ARG A 318 9.22 -19.22 -6.15
C ARG A 318 10.15 -18.02 -6.11
N GLN A 319 9.56 -16.84 -6.06
CA GLN A 319 10.26 -15.57 -5.97
C GLN A 319 9.77 -14.78 -4.76
N LYS A 320 10.67 -14.05 -4.11
CA LYS A 320 10.36 -13.27 -2.91
C LYS A 320 11.04 -11.91 -2.93
N ILE A 321 10.32 -10.90 -2.44
CA ILE A 321 10.83 -9.57 -2.11
C ILE A 321 10.26 -9.13 -0.76
N ILE A 322 11.12 -8.57 0.09
CA ILE A 322 10.75 -7.89 1.33
C ILE A 322 10.93 -6.39 1.10
N THR A 323 9.95 -5.60 1.50
CA THR A 323 10.06 -4.14 1.58
C THR A 323 9.73 -3.65 2.99
N ALA A 324 10.65 -2.94 3.62
CA ALA A 324 10.40 -2.23 4.87
C ALA A 324 9.96 -0.79 4.56
N LEU A 325 8.75 -0.42 4.99
CA LEU A 325 8.16 0.91 4.88
C LEU A 325 8.41 1.66 6.19
N VAL A 326 9.28 2.67 6.16
CA VAL A 326 9.73 3.43 7.33
C VAL A 326 9.35 4.91 7.19
N PRO A 327 8.13 5.29 7.60
CA PRO A 327 7.74 6.69 7.76
C PRO A 327 8.61 7.48 8.74
N SER A 328 8.79 8.77 8.46
CA SER A 328 9.37 9.79 9.34
C SER A 328 8.50 11.05 9.38
N HIS A 329 8.56 11.82 10.47
CA HIS A 329 7.80 13.07 10.63
C HIS A 329 8.29 14.21 9.73
N ASN A 330 9.52 14.14 9.25
CA ASN A 330 10.20 15.19 8.48
C ASN A 330 11.33 14.57 7.64
N THR A 331 12.23 15.40 7.11
CA THR A 331 13.39 14.97 6.31
C THR A 331 14.52 14.35 7.13
N ALA A 332 14.46 14.39 8.47
CA ALA A 332 15.47 13.76 9.30
C ALA A 332 15.42 12.24 9.10
N ALA A 333 16.58 11.67 8.79
CA ALA A 333 16.70 10.23 8.67
C ALA A 333 16.28 9.55 9.98
N ARG A 334 15.32 8.64 9.88
CA ARG A 334 14.90 7.79 11.00
C ARG A 334 15.75 6.53 11.12
N ILE A 335 16.39 6.15 10.02
CA ILE A 335 17.29 5.02 9.91
C ILE A 335 18.70 5.53 10.10
N LEU A 336 19.38 5.02 11.11
CA LEU A 336 20.79 5.27 11.36
C LEU A 336 21.66 4.42 10.43
N SER A 337 21.33 3.14 10.30
CA SER A 337 21.98 2.22 9.37
C SER A 337 21.03 1.12 8.93
N SER A 338 21.34 0.50 7.79
CA SER A 338 20.59 -0.64 7.29
C SER A 338 21.51 -1.60 6.56
N ASN A 339 21.19 -2.89 6.66
CA ASN A 339 21.86 -3.95 5.93
C ASN A 339 20.82 -4.87 5.26
N ARG A 340 21.24 -5.55 4.19
CA ARG A 340 20.41 -6.54 3.49
C ARG A 340 21.11 -7.88 3.51
N ILE A 341 20.31 -8.92 3.75
CA ILE A 341 20.75 -10.30 3.57
C ILE A 341 20.11 -10.80 2.29
N GLU A 342 20.92 -11.18 1.31
CA GLU A 342 20.46 -11.67 0.01
C GLU A 342 21.35 -12.86 -0.36
N THR A 343 20.93 -14.05 0.05
CA THR A 343 21.64 -15.31 -0.17
C THR A 343 20.77 -16.28 -0.96
N ASP A 344 21.31 -17.43 -1.35
CA ASP A 344 20.56 -18.52 -1.97
C ASP A 344 19.52 -19.16 -1.02
N LYS A 345 19.68 -18.96 0.30
CA LYS A 345 18.83 -19.57 1.34
C LYS A 345 17.82 -18.63 1.95
N MET A 346 18.10 -17.32 1.94
CA MET A 346 17.38 -16.35 2.75
C MET A 346 17.51 -14.94 2.18
N ILE A 347 16.42 -14.19 2.29
CA ILE A 347 16.40 -12.74 2.13
C ILE A 347 16.06 -12.06 3.45
N GLY A 348 16.55 -10.85 3.68
CA GLY A 348 16.28 -10.13 4.91
C GLY A 348 16.69 -8.66 4.90
N ILE A 349 16.14 -7.93 5.85
CA ILE A 349 16.42 -6.51 6.09
C ILE A 349 16.77 -6.35 7.57
N GLU A 350 17.87 -5.66 7.83
CA GLU A 350 18.31 -5.23 9.15
C GLU A 350 18.31 -3.70 9.18
N ILE A 351 17.69 -3.11 10.20
CA ILE A 351 17.56 -1.67 10.36
C ILE A 351 17.98 -1.32 11.79
N VAL A 352 18.82 -0.31 11.92
CA VAL A 352 19.06 0.39 13.20
C VAL A 352 18.43 1.76 13.09
N LEU A 353 17.49 2.07 13.97
CA LEU A 353 16.85 3.39 14.03
C LEU A 353 17.73 4.39 14.81
N THR A 354 17.41 5.68 14.71
CA THR A 354 18.14 6.74 15.42
C THR A 354 18.04 6.69 16.94
N ASP A 355 17.09 5.94 17.49
CA ASP A 355 16.98 5.63 18.92
C ASP A 355 17.72 4.34 19.32
N ASN A 356 18.51 3.76 18.40
CA ASN A 356 19.21 2.48 18.51
C ASN A 356 18.30 1.25 18.59
N THR A 357 17.00 1.37 18.27
CA THR A 357 16.15 0.20 18.07
C THR A 357 16.66 -0.61 16.88
N GLU A 358 16.90 -1.90 17.10
CA GLU A 358 17.28 -2.84 16.05
C GLU A 358 16.06 -3.64 15.57
N ILE A 359 15.90 -3.73 14.25
CA ILE A 359 14.87 -4.52 13.60
C ILE A 359 15.57 -5.48 12.63
N ARG A 360 15.31 -6.77 12.77
CA ARG A 360 15.87 -7.80 11.88
C ARG A 360 14.77 -8.71 11.40
N ILE A 361 14.64 -8.80 10.08
CA ILE A 361 13.58 -9.59 9.43
C ILE A 361 14.24 -10.47 8.39
N TYR A 362 13.90 -11.75 8.45
CA TYR A 362 14.44 -12.75 7.55
C TYR A 362 13.31 -13.63 7.03
N GLU A 363 13.40 -14.00 5.75
CA GLU A 363 12.52 -14.96 5.10
C GLU A 363 13.37 -15.99 4.37
N ALA A 364 13.13 -17.27 4.68
CA ALA A 364 13.74 -18.38 3.96
C ALA A 364 13.25 -18.45 2.51
N ILE A 365 14.12 -18.74 1.55
CA ILE A 365 13.76 -18.89 0.14
C ILE A 365 13.19 -20.30 -0.15
N GLY A 366 13.67 -21.32 0.57
CA GLY A 366 13.24 -22.73 0.47
C GLY A 366 12.20 -23.17 1.52
N ALA A 367 11.72 -24.42 1.39
CA ALA A 367 10.76 -25.02 2.32
C ALA A 367 11.39 -25.45 3.67
N ASN A 368 12.72 -25.56 3.75
CA ASN A 368 13.43 -26.03 4.93
C ASN A 368 14.64 -25.15 5.20
N VAL A 369 14.51 -24.18 6.10
CA VAL A 369 15.66 -23.56 6.77
C VAL A 369 15.45 -23.82 8.26
N THR A 370 16.24 -24.74 8.81
CA THR A 370 16.42 -24.88 10.25
C THR A 370 17.38 -23.78 10.70
N PHE A 371 16.92 -22.93 11.60
CA PHE A 371 17.73 -21.85 12.20
C PHE A 371 18.63 -22.38 13.30
#